data_AF-A0A821V5S0-F1
#
_entry.id   AF-A0A821V5S0-F1
#
_cell.length_a   1.000
_cell.length_b   1.000
_cell.length_c   1.000
_cell.angle_alpha   90.00
_cell.angle_beta   90.00
_cell.angle_gamma   90.00
#
_symmetry.space_group_name_H-M   'P 1'
#
loop_
_entity.id
_entity.type
_entity.pdbx_description
1 polymer ?
#
loop_
_entity_poly.entity_id
_entity_poly.type
_entity_poly.pdbx_seq_one_letter_code
_entity_poly.pdbx_strand_id
1 'polypeptide(L)'
;MFYSNEINSIYKFYIDDIGNSTIITSSSTLPTHFTDIQRKLRQWLEQVEQSLLNDKVRFGDLQAIDAKKKIYKDLLDQTLEQEHTMEELNVIAREYYSKLSIDISRRLQEELTNYQDRLYDVKMFLSERLAKYNRADKTLSDFERGIEEVKLWIRNVQPRLNTNETSYTDSRALENQLGRSQVLQHEIREMQTTINRLNKDVVDLTQDADENLGRHLREQMKELNENWSHIISSTKIFSQNIQDALKRNKVLHEEIQELEDWIMDKEHEAPADDGPIFYQDQIRERLEQYQKLQTELNLKENIVRNLVLQGRQDLTGAPELAQSLETLVSNWSNLQKKVDTKVVFYTDIYTLHEELKHLLHQENVWLDTLQNRVFSSSNDGADAEEISEELDTLERFVKTHSKSSHDKIFEISDRLQATKVSLPATNSLINQFRIRWEQLHDDAYKKI
;
A
#
# COMPACT_ATOMS: atom_id res chain seq x y z
N MET A 1 -45.04 22.11 -8.16
CA MET A 1 -45.95 22.98 -7.37
C MET A 1 -46.98 23.74 -8.21
N PHE A 2 -46.72 24.12 -9.47
CA PHE A 2 -47.69 24.88 -10.30
C PHE A 2 -49.04 24.18 -10.51
N TYR A 3 -49.04 22.88 -10.82
CA TYR A 3 -50.29 22.13 -11.04
C TYR A 3 -51.19 21.99 -9.80
N SER A 4 -50.64 21.83 -8.58
CA SER A 4 -51.48 21.65 -7.38
C SER A 4 -52.37 22.86 -7.06
N ASN A 5 -51.94 24.07 -7.43
CA ASN A 5 -52.69 25.29 -7.16
C ASN A 5 -53.81 25.49 -8.17
N GLU A 6 -53.57 25.20 -9.46
CA GLU A 6 -54.61 25.25 -10.50
C GLU A 6 -55.72 24.25 -10.23
N ILE A 7 -55.38 23.07 -9.73
CA ILE A 7 -56.34 21.98 -9.44
C ILE A 7 -57.24 22.32 -8.25
N ASN A 8 -56.66 22.86 -7.18
CA ASN A 8 -57.44 23.34 -6.05
C ASN A 8 -58.34 24.52 -6.46
N SER A 9 -57.92 25.35 -7.40
CA SER A 9 -58.77 26.41 -7.97
C SER A 9 -59.91 25.86 -8.82
N ILE A 10 -59.70 24.79 -9.60
CA ILE A 10 -60.74 24.13 -10.40
C ILE A 10 -61.80 23.48 -9.49
N TYR A 11 -61.39 22.69 -8.49
CA TYR A 11 -62.36 22.09 -7.58
C TYR A 11 -63.05 23.10 -6.67
N LYS A 12 -62.33 24.14 -6.24
CA LYS A 12 -62.97 25.23 -5.50
C LYS A 12 -63.97 25.98 -6.35
N PHE A 13 -63.69 26.18 -7.64
CA PHE A 13 -64.66 26.72 -8.60
C PHE A 13 -65.90 25.81 -8.70
N TYR A 14 -65.73 24.49 -8.88
CA TYR A 14 -66.87 23.57 -8.93
C TYR A 14 -67.67 23.55 -7.63
N ILE A 15 -67.01 23.60 -6.47
CA ILE A 15 -67.67 23.64 -5.16
C ILE A 15 -68.41 24.96 -4.94
N ASP A 16 -67.85 26.08 -5.39
CA ASP A 16 -68.46 27.41 -5.27
C ASP A 16 -69.63 27.59 -6.28
N ASP A 17 -69.55 26.95 -7.46
CA ASP A 17 -70.59 26.96 -8.51
C ASP A 17 -71.86 26.17 -8.10
N ILE A 18 -71.73 25.23 -7.16
CA ILE A 18 -72.87 24.50 -6.52
C ILE A 18 -73.89 25.47 -5.91
N GLY A 19 -73.45 26.63 -5.42
CA GLY A 19 -74.34 27.65 -4.85
C GLY A 19 -75.36 28.23 -5.84
N ASN A 20 -75.14 28.07 -7.15
CA ASN A 20 -75.97 28.65 -8.21
C ASN A 20 -76.80 27.62 -9.01
N SER A 21 -76.47 26.33 -8.95
CA SER A 21 -77.14 25.26 -9.71
C SER A 21 -78.39 24.70 -9.01
N THR A 22 -79.44 25.51 -8.88
CA THR A 22 -80.72 25.11 -8.24
C THR A 22 -81.94 25.03 -9.17
N ILE A 23 -81.78 25.15 -10.49
CA ILE A 23 -82.90 25.66 -11.30
C ILE A 23 -83.70 24.58 -12.09
N ILE A 24 -83.30 23.31 -12.10
CA ILE A 24 -84.06 22.26 -12.83
C ILE A 24 -84.89 21.35 -11.91
N THR A 25 -84.62 21.32 -10.60
CA THR A 25 -85.35 20.48 -9.63
C THR A 25 -86.83 20.84 -9.44
N SER A 26 -87.30 21.93 -10.05
CA SER A 26 -88.66 22.44 -9.91
C SER A 26 -89.49 22.42 -11.21
N SER A 27 -88.99 21.86 -12.32
CA SER A 27 -89.84 21.63 -13.50
C SER A 27 -90.56 20.27 -13.40
N SER A 28 -91.89 20.29 -13.40
CA SER A 28 -92.74 19.09 -13.37
C SER A 28 -92.70 18.26 -14.67
N THR A 29 -91.69 18.48 -15.53
CA THR A 29 -91.64 18.02 -16.92
C THR A 29 -90.59 16.95 -17.23
N LEU A 30 -89.59 16.76 -16.37
CA LEU A 30 -88.56 15.70 -16.52
C LEU A 30 -88.96 14.41 -15.78
N PRO A 31 -88.56 13.22 -16.27
CA PRO A 31 -88.83 11.95 -15.58
C PRO A 31 -88.21 11.90 -14.18
N THR A 32 -88.92 11.32 -13.22
CA THR A 32 -88.39 11.06 -11.87
C THR A 32 -87.09 10.25 -11.91
N HIS A 33 -87.02 9.27 -12.81
CA HIS A 33 -85.81 8.48 -13.07
C HIS A 33 -84.60 9.34 -13.48
N PHE A 34 -84.80 10.35 -14.34
CA PHE A 34 -83.72 11.28 -14.75
C PHE A 34 -83.19 12.06 -13.55
N THR A 35 -84.11 12.64 -12.76
CA THR A 35 -83.73 13.43 -11.57
C THR A 35 -83.03 12.58 -10.51
N ASP A 36 -83.38 11.30 -10.40
CA ASP A 36 -82.72 10.37 -9.49
C ASP A 36 -81.30 10.03 -9.92
N ILE A 37 -81.08 9.76 -11.22
CA ILE A 37 -79.74 9.51 -11.77
C ILE A 37 -78.86 10.76 -11.62
N GLN A 38 -79.38 11.92 -12.00
CA GLN A 38 -78.67 13.20 -11.90
C GLN A 38 -78.25 13.49 -10.46
N ARG A 39 -79.15 13.29 -9.50
CA ARG A 39 -78.85 13.47 -8.07
C ARG A 39 -77.73 12.54 -7.59
N LYS A 40 -77.76 11.26 -8.00
CA LYS A 40 -76.72 10.29 -7.61
C LYS A 40 -75.35 10.66 -8.19
N LEU A 41 -75.28 11.00 -9.48
CA LEU A 41 -74.04 11.44 -10.13
C LEU A 41 -73.47 12.69 -9.47
N ARG A 42 -74.33 13.69 -9.20
CA ARG A 42 -73.93 14.92 -8.49
C ARG A 42 -73.36 14.61 -7.11
N GLN A 43 -74.05 13.78 -6.32
CA GLN A 43 -73.59 13.40 -4.98
C GLN A 43 -72.25 12.66 -5.01
N TRP A 44 -72.04 11.78 -5.99
CA TRP A 44 -70.76 11.10 -6.17
C TRP A 44 -69.64 12.08 -6.55
N LEU A 45 -69.89 12.97 -7.51
CA LEU A 45 -68.91 13.99 -7.93
C LEU A 45 -68.49 14.85 -6.74
N GLU A 46 -69.46 15.38 -5.99
CA GLU A 46 -69.20 16.19 -4.80
C GLU A 46 -68.33 15.45 -3.76
N GLN A 47 -68.60 14.17 -3.52
CA GLN A 47 -67.82 13.37 -2.57
C GLN A 47 -66.38 13.17 -3.03
N VAL A 48 -66.18 12.81 -4.30
CA VAL A 48 -64.83 12.57 -4.84
C VAL A 48 -64.04 13.85 -4.93
N GLU A 49 -64.64 14.94 -5.39
CA GLU A 49 -64.01 16.27 -5.47
C GLU A 49 -63.59 16.78 -4.09
N GLN A 50 -64.44 16.65 -3.08
CA GLN A 50 -64.10 17.00 -1.70
C GLN A 50 -62.98 16.12 -1.14
N SER A 51 -63.01 14.82 -1.45
CA SER A 51 -61.92 13.92 -1.06
C SER A 51 -60.60 14.33 -1.71
N LEU A 52 -60.61 14.67 -3.00
CA LEU A 52 -59.41 15.10 -3.74
C LEU A 52 -58.90 16.46 -3.26
N LEU A 53 -59.79 17.42 -2.96
CA LEU A 53 -59.41 18.74 -2.43
C LEU A 53 -58.69 18.62 -1.07
N ASN A 54 -59.18 17.73 -0.21
CA ASN A 54 -58.62 17.54 1.14
C ASN A 54 -57.38 16.65 1.17
N ASP A 55 -57.25 15.74 0.21
CA ASP A 55 -56.12 14.81 0.14
C ASP A 55 -54.90 15.48 -0.51
N LYS A 56 -53.97 15.96 0.32
CA LYS A 56 -52.68 16.48 -0.15
C LYS A 56 -51.73 15.32 -0.43
N VAL A 57 -51.01 15.38 -1.56
CA VAL A 57 -49.99 14.38 -1.89
C VAL A 57 -48.89 14.40 -0.83
N ARG A 58 -48.90 13.36 0.01
CA ARG A 58 -47.88 13.08 1.02
C ARG A 58 -47.62 11.59 1.04
N PHE A 59 -46.37 11.20 0.87
CA PHE A 59 -45.94 9.80 0.84
C PHE A 59 -45.55 9.34 2.24
N GLY A 60 -46.17 8.26 2.70
CA GLY A 60 -45.71 7.48 3.85
C GLY A 60 -44.86 6.30 3.39
N ASP A 61 -44.72 5.27 4.23
CA ASP A 61 -44.05 4.03 3.85
C ASP A 61 -44.72 3.31 2.65
N LEU A 62 -44.08 2.24 2.16
CA LEU A 62 -44.59 1.46 1.04
C LEU A 62 -46.03 0.97 1.27
N GLN A 63 -46.38 0.60 2.51
CA GLN A 63 -47.74 0.17 2.85
C GLN A 63 -48.75 1.32 2.69
N ALA A 64 -48.41 2.52 3.15
CA ALA A 64 -49.25 3.71 3.00
C ALA A 64 -49.37 4.14 1.53
N ILE A 65 -48.29 4.04 0.75
CA ILE A 65 -48.29 4.30 -0.69
C ILE A 65 -49.21 3.31 -1.42
N ASP A 66 -49.12 2.02 -1.13
CA ASP A 66 -49.97 0.99 -1.75
C ASP A 66 -51.44 1.14 -1.37
N ALA A 67 -51.73 1.48 -0.11
CA ALA A 67 -53.09 1.79 0.32
C ALA A 67 -53.68 2.97 -0.47
N LYS A 68 -52.91 4.04 -0.68
CA LYS A 68 -53.34 5.20 -1.49
C LYS A 68 -53.49 4.86 -2.97
N LYS A 69 -52.57 4.08 -3.55
CA LYS A 69 -52.69 3.58 -4.94
C LYS A 69 -53.98 2.79 -5.14
N LYS A 70 -54.35 1.94 -4.16
CA LYS A 70 -55.59 1.18 -4.21
C LYS A 70 -56.82 2.10 -4.21
N ILE A 71 -56.87 3.08 -3.30
CA ILE A 71 -57.96 4.06 -3.24
C ILE A 71 -58.13 4.79 -4.59
N TYR A 72 -57.04 5.27 -5.20
CA TYR A 72 -57.13 5.97 -6.48
C TYR A 72 -57.55 5.06 -7.65
N LYS A 73 -57.12 3.79 -7.65
CA LYS A 73 -57.58 2.80 -8.65
C LYS A 73 -59.08 2.54 -8.51
N ASP A 74 -59.54 2.28 -7.29
CA ASP A 74 -60.95 2.01 -7.01
C ASP A 74 -61.84 3.22 -7.41
N LEU A 75 -61.38 4.46 -7.19
CA LEU A 75 -62.06 5.68 -7.63
C LEU A 75 -62.03 5.87 -9.15
N LEU A 76 -60.93 5.48 -9.81
CA LEU A 76 -60.83 5.54 -11.28
C LEU A 76 -61.79 4.54 -11.92
N ASP A 77 -61.91 3.34 -11.36
CA ASP A 77 -62.86 2.31 -11.78
C ASP A 77 -64.31 2.79 -11.59
N GLN A 78 -64.63 3.44 -10.46
CA GLN A 78 -65.93 4.08 -10.25
C GLN A 78 -66.23 5.17 -11.28
N THR A 79 -65.20 5.90 -11.75
CA THR A 79 -65.39 6.94 -12.77
C THR A 79 -65.89 6.34 -14.09
N LEU A 80 -65.45 5.12 -14.45
CA LEU A 80 -65.97 4.40 -15.62
C LEU A 80 -67.47 4.09 -15.47
N GLU A 81 -67.92 3.70 -14.28
CA GLU A 81 -69.34 3.51 -14.00
C GLU A 81 -70.14 4.82 -14.13
N GLN A 82 -69.55 5.94 -13.71
CA GLN A 82 -70.17 7.26 -13.86
C GLN A 82 -70.19 7.75 -15.32
N GLU A 83 -69.22 7.37 -16.15
CA GLU A 83 -69.26 7.63 -17.60
C GLU A 83 -70.49 6.98 -18.26
N HIS A 84 -70.82 5.74 -17.88
CA HIS A 84 -72.05 5.08 -18.32
C HIS A 84 -73.32 5.79 -17.81
N THR A 85 -73.30 6.22 -16.55
CA THR A 85 -74.39 7.00 -15.94
C THR A 85 -74.61 8.33 -16.67
N MET A 86 -73.52 8.99 -17.08
CA MET A 86 -73.54 10.22 -17.86
C MET A 86 -74.07 9.99 -19.28
N GLU A 87 -73.73 8.87 -19.91
CA GLU A 87 -74.28 8.48 -21.21
C GLU A 87 -75.79 8.26 -21.14
N GLU A 88 -76.28 7.59 -20.09
CA GLU A 88 -77.71 7.40 -19.83
C GLU A 88 -78.45 8.73 -19.66
N LEU A 89 -77.91 9.66 -18.84
CA LEU A 89 -78.47 11.02 -18.71
C LEU A 89 -78.54 11.74 -20.05
N ASN A 90 -77.51 11.64 -20.88
CA ASN A 90 -77.48 12.25 -22.21
C ASN A 90 -78.49 11.64 -23.18
N VAL A 91 -78.78 10.34 -23.09
CA VAL A 91 -79.82 9.68 -23.89
C VAL A 91 -81.20 10.19 -23.47
N ILE A 92 -81.50 10.16 -22.17
CA ILE A 92 -82.79 10.61 -21.65
C ILE A 92 -83.00 12.12 -21.95
N ALA A 93 -81.99 12.96 -21.76
CA ALA A 93 -82.10 14.38 -22.07
C ALA A 93 -82.42 14.65 -23.56
N ARG A 94 -81.81 13.87 -24.47
CA ARG A 94 -82.08 13.96 -25.91
C ARG A 94 -83.53 13.67 -26.29
N GLU A 95 -84.17 12.73 -25.60
CA GLU A 95 -85.58 12.41 -25.80
C GLU A 95 -86.55 13.52 -25.35
N TYR A 96 -86.09 14.38 -24.42
CA TYR A 96 -86.92 15.41 -23.81
C TYR A 96 -86.68 16.82 -24.35
N TYR A 97 -85.58 17.10 -25.09
CA TYR A 97 -85.32 18.42 -25.65
C TYR A 97 -86.45 18.98 -26.52
N SER A 98 -87.15 18.12 -27.27
CA SER A 98 -88.30 18.53 -28.10
C SER A 98 -89.56 18.90 -27.31
N LYS A 99 -89.61 18.55 -26.02
CA LYS A 99 -90.75 18.76 -25.11
C LYS A 99 -90.53 19.91 -24.13
N LEU A 100 -89.33 20.50 -24.10
CA LEU A 100 -88.92 21.56 -23.18
C LEU A 100 -88.83 22.91 -23.91
N SER A 101 -88.96 24.01 -23.16
CA SER A 101 -88.71 25.35 -23.72
C SER A 101 -87.22 25.51 -24.07
N ILE A 102 -86.92 26.41 -25.01
CA ILE A 102 -85.54 26.70 -25.45
C ILE A 102 -84.64 27.04 -24.25
N ASP A 103 -85.13 27.84 -23.31
CA ASP A 103 -84.37 28.23 -22.11
C ASP A 103 -84.07 27.04 -21.18
N ILE A 104 -85.04 26.14 -20.98
CA ILE A 104 -84.87 24.96 -20.13
C ILE A 104 -83.92 23.95 -20.80
N SER A 105 -84.07 23.73 -22.11
CA SER A 105 -83.18 22.87 -22.89
C SER A 105 -81.73 23.36 -22.87
N ARG A 106 -81.52 24.67 -23.02
CA ARG A 106 -80.18 25.28 -22.93
C ARG A 106 -79.55 25.07 -21.55
N ARG A 107 -80.29 25.34 -20.47
CA ARG A 107 -79.81 25.13 -19.09
C ARG A 107 -79.49 23.67 -18.81
N LEU A 108 -80.30 22.74 -19.32
CA LEU A 108 -80.06 21.31 -19.18
C LEU A 108 -78.78 20.87 -19.92
N GLN A 109 -78.54 21.40 -21.12
CA GLN A 109 -77.28 21.18 -21.84
C GLN A 109 -76.07 21.71 -21.06
N GLU A 110 -76.16 22.93 -20.53
CA GLU A 110 -75.10 23.53 -19.71
C GLU A 110 -74.76 22.67 -18.48
N GLU A 111 -75.77 22.17 -17.76
CA GLU A 111 -75.59 21.26 -16.62
C GLU A 111 -74.96 19.91 -17.02
N LEU A 112 -75.39 19.32 -18.13
CA LEU A 112 -74.82 18.04 -18.60
C LEU A 112 -73.38 18.19 -19.05
N THR A 113 -73.05 19.28 -19.76
CA THR A 113 -71.67 19.62 -20.11
C THR A 113 -70.83 19.85 -18.84
N ASN A 114 -71.37 20.54 -17.82
CA ASN A 114 -70.70 20.73 -16.54
C ASN A 114 -70.36 19.38 -15.85
N TYR A 115 -71.29 18.42 -15.82
CA TYR A 115 -71.00 17.09 -15.28
C TYR A 115 -69.95 16.33 -16.11
N GLN A 116 -69.97 16.46 -17.43
CA GLN A 116 -68.96 15.89 -18.31
C GLN A 116 -67.57 16.45 -18.04
N ASP A 117 -67.44 17.78 -17.92
CA ASP A 117 -66.19 18.45 -17.63
C ASP A 117 -65.66 18.03 -16.25
N ARG A 118 -66.53 18.01 -15.22
CA ARG A 118 -66.18 17.55 -13.87
C ARG A 118 -65.72 16.10 -13.83
N LEU A 119 -66.42 15.20 -14.54
CA LEU A 119 -66.03 13.79 -14.65
C LEU A 119 -64.66 13.63 -15.33
N TYR A 120 -64.43 14.36 -16.42
CA TYR A 120 -63.16 14.36 -17.12
C TYR A 120 -62.03 14.83 -16.21
N ASP A 121 -62.25 15.94 -15.51
CA ASP A 121 -61.30 16.50 -14.55
C ASP A 121 -60.98 15.50 -13.44
N VAL A 122 -61.99 14.93 -12.77
CA VAL A 122 -61.81 13.89 -11.74
C VAL A 122 -60.96 12.73 -12.26
N LYS A 123 -61.26 12.22 -13.45
CA LYS A 123 -60.49 11.14 -14.08
C LYS A 123 -59.03 11.53 -14.31
N MET A 124 -58.79 12.71 -14.87
CA MET A 124 -57.45 13.24 -15.14
C MET A 124 -56.65 13.39 -13.84
N PHE A 125 -57.27 13.91 -12.79
CA PHE A 125 -56.64 14.12 -11.49
C PHE A 125 -56.32 12.82 -10.76
N LEU A 126 -57.25 11.86 -10.76
CA LEU A 126 -57.01 10.52 -10.23
C LEU A 126 -55.85 9.84 -10.96
N SER A 127 -55.82 9.94 -12.29
CA SER A 127 -54.75 9.38 -13.12
C SER A 127 -53.39 10.01 -12.83
N GLU A 128 -53.32 11.34 -12.70
CA GLU A 128 -52.06 12.04 -12.38
C GLU A 128 -51.56 11.66 -10.98
N ARG A 129 -52.46 11.60 -9.98
CA ARG A 129 -52.11 11.19 -8.61
C ARG A 129 -51.62 9.75 -8.57
N LEU A 130 -52.35 8.84 -9.20
CA LEU A 130 -51.94 7.44 -9.30
C LEU A 130 -50.56 7.31 -9.96
N ALA A 131 -50.30 8.08 -11.03
CA ALA A 131 -48.98 8.12 -11.68
C ALA A 131 -47.87 8.70 -10.79
N LYS A 132 -48.16 9.64 -9.88
CA LYS A 132 -47.21 10.14 -8.87
C LYS A 132 -46.92 9.08 -7.81
N TYR A 133 -47.96 8.44 -7.26
CA TYR A 133 -47.77 7.37 -6.27
C TYR A 133 -47.07 6.14 -6.87
N ASN A 134 -47.35 5.75 -8.11
CA ASN A 134 -46.63 4.68 -8.80
C ASN A 134 -45.14 5.01 -8.99
N ARG A 135 -44.80 6.28 -9.26
CA ARG A 135 -43.41 6.73 -9.34
C ARG A 135 -42.73 6.69 -7.97
N ALA A 136 -43.38 7.21 -6.94
CA ALA A 136 -42.85 7.20 -5.57
C ALA A 136 -42.63 5.77 -5.06
N ASP A 137 -43.58 4.87 -5.29
CA ASP A 137 -43.50 3.43 -4.97
C ASP A 137 -42.26 2.77 -5.57
N LYS A 138 -42.05 2.99 -6.88
CA LYS A 138 -40.89 2.48 -7.59
C LYS A 138 -39.58 3.06 -7.04
N THR A 139 -39.51 4.39 -6.89
CA THR A 139 -38.29 5.06 -6.40
C THR A 139 -37.97 4.64 -4.97
N LEU A 140 -38.96 4.51 -4.09
CA LEU A 140 -38.76 4.06 -2.70
C LEU A 140 -38.30 2.60 -2.65
N SER A 141 -38.93 1.72 -3.43
CA SER A 141 -38.50 0.31 -3.53
C SER A 141 -37.07 0.17 -4.07
N ASP A 142 -36.73 0.94 -5.11
CA ASP A 142 -35.39 0.96 -5.70
C ASP A 142 -34.33 1.59 -4.78
N PHE A 143 -34.75 2.52 -3.92
CA PHE A 143 -33.93 3.11 -2.86
C PHE A 143 -33.64 2.09 -1.76
N GLU A 144 -34.67 1.47 -1.17
CA GLU A 144 -34.51 0.44 -0.12
C GLU A 144 -33.63 -0.73 -0.58
N ARG A 145 -33.84 -1.22 -1.80
CA ARG A 145 -32.99 -2.28 -2.38
C ARG A 145 -31.54 -1.82 -2.54
N GLY A 146 -31.31 -0.60 -3.01
CA GLY A 146 -29.96 -0.07 -3.18
C GLY A 146 -29.24 0.19 -1.85
N ILE A 147 -29.96 0.62 -0.81
CA ILE A 147 -29.41 0.72 0.54
C ILE A 147 -28.88 -0.64 1.02
N GLU A 148 -29.69 -1.70 0.88
CA GLU A 148 -29.28 -3.04 1.32
C GLU A 148 -28.16 -3.62 0.46
N GLU A 149 -28.14 -3.36 -0.84
CA GLU A 149 -27.03 -3.70 -1.73
C GLU A 149 -25.70 -3.10 -1.23
N VAL A 150 -25.68 -1.80 -0.96
CA VAL A 150 -24.49 -1.11 -0.45
C VAL A 150 -24.11 -1.63 0.93
N LYS A 151 -25.05 -1.80 1.85
CA LYS A 151 -24.77 -2.34 3.19
C LYS A 151 -24.14 -3.73 3.12
N LEU A 152 -24.68 -4.61 2.27
CA LEU A 152 -24.14 -5.95 2.07
C LEU A 152 -22.72 -5.89 1.49
N TRP A 153 -22.50 -5.03 0.50
CA TRP A 153 -21.17 -4.83 -0.08
C TRP A 153 -20.17 -4.32 0.97
N ILE A 154 -20.54 -3.34 1.79
CA ILE A 154 -19.70 -2.81 2.88
C ILE A 154 -19.34 -3.93 3.86
N ARG A 155 -20.31 -4.77 4.28
CA ARG A 155 -20.05 -5.91 5.18
C ARG A 155 -19.08 -6.92 4.58
N ASN A 156 -19.09 -7.12 3.26
CA ASN A 156 -18.17 -8.02 2.58
C ASN A 156 -16.76 -7.44 2.40
N VAL A 157 -16.65 -6.11 2.28
CA VAL A 157 -15.37 -5.42 2.08
C VAL A 157 -14.65 -5.15 3.40
N GLN A 158 -15.37 -4.82 4.48
CA GLN A 158 -14.76 -4.48 5.76
C GLN A 158 -13.72 -5.52 6.26
N PRO A 159 -13.97 -6.85 6.18
CA PRO A 159 -12.98 -7.85 6.58
C PRO A 159 -11.75 -7.89 5.66
N ARG A 160 -11.91 -7.55 4.37
CA ARG A 160 -10.80 -7.48 3.39
C ARG A 160 -9.86 -6.32 3.67
N LEU A 161 -10.35 -5.27 4.34
CA LEU A 161 -9.56 -4.14 4.80
C LEU A 161 -8.92 -4.39 6.18
N ASN A 162 -9.52 -5.29 6.96
CA ASN A 162 -9.04 -5.66 8.31
C ASN A 162 -8.04 -6.83 8.30
N THR A 163 -7.70 -7.42 7.14
CA THR A 163 -6.64 -8.44 7.07
C THR A 163 -5.30 -7.82 7.45
N ASN A 164 -4.67 -8.36 8.50
CA ASN A 164 -3.39 -7.95 9.08
C ASN A 164 -2.37 -7.53 8.01
N GLU A 165 -1.61 -6.46 8.31
CA GLU A 165 -0.44 -6.05 7.52
C GLU A 165 0.40 -7.28 7.22
N THR A 166 0.45 -7.67 5.95
CA THR A 166 1.33 -8.74 5.52
C THR A 166 2.76 -8.23 5.61
N SER A 167 3.66 -9.09 6.08
CA SER A 167 5.06 -8.71 6.20
C SER A 167 5.57 -8.16 4.88
N TYR A 168 6.29 -7.04 4.94
CA TYR A 168 6.87 -6.43 3.75
C TYR A 168 7.98 -7.30 3.12
N THR A 169 8.39 -8.38 3.77
CA THR A 169 9.42 -9.31 3.28
C THR A 169 8.89 -10.36 2.31
N ASP A 170 7.57 -10.64 2.31
CA ASP A 170 6.94 -11.59 1.38
C ASP A 170 6.47 -10.88 0.11
N SER A 171 7.35 -10.83 -0.90
CA SER A 171 7.08 -10.15 -2.18
C SER A 171 5.83 -10.68 -2.87
N ARG A 172 5.61 -12.00 -2.86
CA ARG A 172 4.47 -12.63 -3.53
C ARG A 172 3.16 -12.27 -2.84
N ALA A 173 3.14 -12.25 -1.52
CA ALA A 173 1.94 -11.86 -0.79
C ALA A 173 1.62 -10.37 -0.98
N LEU A 174 2.63 -9.49 -1.02
CA LEU A 174 2.44 -8.07 -1.34
C LEU A 174 1.88 -7.85 -2.76
N GLU A 175 2.37 -8.56 -3.77
CA GLU A 175 1.85 -8.50 -5.14
C GLU A 175 0.38 -8.94 -5.22
N ASN A 176 0.04 -10.04 -4.52
CA ASN A 176 -1.34 -10.50 -4.41
C ASN A 176 -2.24 -9.45 -3.74
N GLN A 177 -1.75 -8.80 -2.68
CA GLN A 177 -2.47 -7.71 -2.01
C GLN A 177 -2.65 -6.49 -2.92
N LEU A 178 -1.64 -6.13 -3.71
CA LEU A 178 -1.74 -5.06 -4.70
C LEU A 178 -2.83 -5.34 -5.73
N GLY A 179 -2.87 -6.56 -6.28
CA GLY A 179 -3.94 -6.98 -7.20
C GLY A 179 -5.32 -6.89 -6.55
N ARG A 180 -5.46 -7.37 -5.30
CA ARG A 180 -6.72 -7.28 -4.54
C ARG A 180 -7.14 -5.83 -4.27
N SER A 181 -6.18 -4.94 -4.01
CA SER A 181 -6.42 -3.50 -3.81
C SER A 181 -6.90 -2.84 -5.10
N GLN A 182 -6.28 -3.14 -6.25
CA GLN A 182 -6.72 -2.64 -7.56
C GLN A 182 -8.14 -3.07 -7.92
N VAL A 183 -8.50 -4.33 -7.65
CA VAL A 183 -9.87 -4.82 -7.82
C VAL A 183 -10.83 -4.07 -6.90
N LEU A 184 -10.48 -3.87 -5.62
CA LEU A 184 -11.32 -3.12 -4.69
C LEU A 184 -11.52 -1.66 -5.13
N GLN A 185 -10.48 -1.01 -5.68
CA GLN A 185 -10.60 0.34 -6.24
C GLN A 185 -11.52 0.39 -7.46
N HIS A 186 -11.63 -0.69 -8.24
CA HIS A 186 -12.63 -0.80 -9.29
C HIS A 186 -14.04 -0.93 -8.71
N GLU A 187 -14.23 -1.88 -7.79
CA GLU A 187 -15.51 -2.10 -7.10
C GLU A 187 -16.04 -0.81 -6.44
N ILE A 188 -15.16 -0.02 -5.80
CA ILE A 188 -15.52 1.28 -5.20
C ILE A 188 -16.05 2.26 -6.25
N ARG A 189 -15.43 2.32 -7.43
CA ARG A 189 -15.87 3.23 -8.51
C ARG A 189 -17.25 2.84 -9.03
N GLU A 190 -17.52 1.55 -9.18
CA GLU A 190 -18.84 1.06 -9.56
C GLU A 190 -19.88 1.40 -8.49
N MET A 191 -19.59 1.09 -7.22
CA MET A 191 -20.50 1.34 -6.11
C MET A 191 -20.73 2.83 -5.85
N GLN A 192 -19.77 3.71 -6.16
CA GLN A 192 -19.95 5.16 -6.08
C GLN A 192 -21.10 5.64 -6.98
N THR A 193 -21.36 4.99 -8.12
CA THR A 193 -22.50 5.33 -8.98
C THR A 193 -23.83 5.03 -8.29
N THR A 194 -23.91 3.92 -7.56
CA THR A 194 -25.08 3.55 -6.74
C THR A 194 -25.28 4.54 -5.60
N ILE A 195 -24.21 4.91 -4.87
CA ILE A 195 -24.27 5.94 -3.82
C ILE A 195 -24.79 7.28 -4.37
N ASN A 196 -24.31 7.71 -5.53
CA ASN A 196 -24.75 8.95 -6.16
C ASN A 196 -26.23 8.90 -6.55
N ARG A 197 -26.70 7.77 -7.09
CA ARG A 197 -28.10 7.53 -7.39
C ARG A 197 -28.96 7.61 -6.12
N LEU A 198 -28.58 6.91 -5.06
CA LEU A 198 -29.32 6.90 -3.78
C LEU A 198 -29.39 8.28 -3.14
N ASN A 199 -28.32 9.09 -3.22
CA ASN A 199 -28.32 10.48 -2.76
C ASN A 199 -29.28 11.36 -3.58
N LYS A 200 -29.52 11.06 -4.85
CA LYS A 200 -30.54 11.74 -5.64
C LYS A 200 -31.95 11.26 -5.27
N ASP A 201 -32.14 9.95 -5.18
CA ASP A 201 -33.42 9.32 -4.85
C ASP A 201 -33.94 9.82 -3.49
N VAL A 202 -33.07 9.98 -2.48
CA VAL A 202 -33.48 10.52 -1.16
C VAL A 202 -33.96 11.97 -1.25
N VAL A 203 -33.36 12.80 -2.09
CA VAL A 203 -33.77 14.19 -2.30
C VAL A 203 -35.12 14.24 -3.02
N ASP A 204 -35.29 13.42 -4.04
CA ASP A 204 -36.53 13.37 -4.82
C ASP A 204 -37.71 12.83 -3.97
N LEU A 205 -37.48 11.77 -3.18
CA LEU A 205 -38.51 11.19 -2.29
C LEU A 205 -38.91 12.14 -1.15
N THR A 206 -37.95 12.87 -0.57
CA THR A 206 -38.22 13.74 0.59
C THR A 206 -38.99 15.02 0.27
N GLN A 207 -39.14 15.40 -1.00
CA GLN A 207 -39.92 16.58 -1.40
C GLN A 207 -41.41 16.45 -1.04
N ASP A 208 -41.96 15.25 -1.23
CA ASP A 208 -43.38 14.94 -1.02
C ASP A 208 -43.61 13.91 0.09
N ALA A 209 -42.56 13.47 0.80
CA ALA A 209 -42.68 12.59 1.96
C ALA A 209 -43.38 13.27 3.14
N ASP A 210 -44.04 12.48 3.98
CA ASP A 210 -44.38 12.90 5.33
C ASP A 210 -43.13 13.06 6.22
N GLU A 211 -43.30 13.65 7.40
CA GLU A 211 -42.16 13.94 8.28
C GLU A 211 -41.45 12.66 8.76
N ASN A 212 -42.21 11.58 9.00
CA ASN A 212 -41.67 10.33 9.53
C ASN A 212 -40.81 9.62 8.49
N LEU A 213 -41.36 9.40 7.29
CA LEU A 213 -40.64 8.83 6.16
C LEU A 213 -39.45 9.71 5.79
N GLY A 214 -39.67 11.02 5.67
CA GLY A 214 -38.61 11.95 5.27
C GLY A 214 -37.46 12.02 6.28
N ARG A 215 -37.72 11.85 7.58
CA ARG A 215 -36.68 11.72 8.61
C ARG A 215 -35.95 10.38 8.47
N HIS A 216 -36.69 9.29 8.37
CA HIS A 216 -36.14 7.93 8.26
C HIS A 216 -35.21 7.77 7.05
N LEU A 217 -35.63 8.22 5.87
CA LEU A 217 -34.82 8.15 4.64
C LEU A 217 -33.52 8.96 4.75
N ARG A 218 -33.57 10.15 5.37
CA ARG A 218 -32.38 10.99 5.60
C ARG A 218 -31.41 10.36 6.59
N GLU A 219 -31.92 9.76 7.67
CA GLU A 219 -31.09 9.05 8.65
C GLU A 219 -30.40 7.84 8.03
N GLN A 220 -31.13 7.01 7.29
CA GLN A 220 -30.54 5.87 6.56
C GLN A 220 -29.43 6.31 5.59
N MET A 221 -29.69 7.37 4.81
CA MET A 221 -28.70 7.84 3.85
C MET A 221 -27.48 8.47 4.53
N LYS A 222 -27.68 9.16 5.67
CA LYS A 222 -26.59 9.71 6.48
C LYS A 222 -25.68 8.59 7.00
N GLU A 223 -26.24 7.56 7.63
CA GLU A 223 -25.48 6.42 8.13
C GLU A 223 -24.73 5.71 7.00
N LEU A 224 -25.38 5.51 5.85
CA LEU A 224 -24.74 4.88 4.69
C LEU A 224 -23.56 5.70 4.17
N ASN A 225 -23.71 7.03 4.06
CA ASN A 225 -22.65 7.93 3.59
C ASN A 225 -21.48 8.00 4.58
N GLU A 226 -21.74 7.94 5.89
CA GLU A 226 -20.71 7.87 6.93
C GLU A 226 -19.89 6.57 6.80
N ASN A 227 -20.56 5.42 6.72
CA ASN A 227 -19.92 4.12 6.52
C ASN A 227 -19.16 4.04 5.19
N TRP A 228 -19.75 4.57 4.12
CA TRP A 228 -19.10 4.66 2.81
C TRP A 228 -17.81 5.49 2.85
N SER A 229 -17.85 6.64 3.52
CA SER A 229 -16.68 7.51 3.70
C SER A 229 -15.57 6.80 4.48
N HIS A 230 -15.94 6.02 5.50
CA HIS A 230 -15.00 5.19 6.26
C HIS A 230 -14.35 4.09 5.40
N ILE A 231 -15.11 3.45 4.51
CA ILE A 231 -14.55 2.46 3.56
C ILE A 231 -13.56 3.12 2.59
N ILE A 232 -13.90 4.30 2.06
CA ILE A 232 -12.99 5.03 1.15
C ILE A 232 -11.67 5.37 1.85
N SER A 233 -11.74 5.93 3.06
CA SER A 233 -10.54 6.30 3.81
C SER A 233 -9.69 5.07 4.16
N SER A 234 -10.33 4.00 4.65
CA SER A 234 -9.67 2.74 4.98
C SER A 234 -9.01 2.09 3.75
N THR A 235 -9.69 2.12 2.59
CA THR A 235 -9.11 1.58 1.35
C THR A 235 -7.92 2.40 0.86
N LYS A 236 -7.95 3.72 1.03
CA LYS A 236 -6.82 4.58 0.70
C LYS A 236 -5.61 4.28 1.58
N ILE A 237 -5.81 4.16 2.90
CA ILE A 237 -4.74 3.80 3.85
C ILE A 237 -4.19 2.41 3.51
N PHE A 238 -5.06 1.42 3.32
CA PHE A 238 -4.67 0.07 2.92
C PHE A 238 -3.83 0.06 1.63
N SER A 239 -4.26 0.80 0.60
CA SER A 239 -3.51 0.92 -0.66
C SER A 239 -2.14 1.56 -0.47
N GLN A 240 -2.05 2.60 0.35
CA GLN A 240 -0.80 3.28 0.65
C GLN A 240 0.16 2.35 1.40
N ASN A 241 -0.32 1.62 2.41
CA ASN A 241 0.50 0.70 3.19
C ASN A 241 1.09 -0.41 2.29
N ILE A 242 0.32 -0.95 1.35
CA ILE A 242 0.81 -1.94 0.38
C ILE A 242 1.90 -1.35 -0.51
N GLN A 243 1.72 -0.12 -1.01
CA GLN A 243 2.73 0.55 -1.84
C GLN A 243 4.01 0.83 -1.07
N ASP A 244 3.90 1.28 0.19
CA ASP A 244 5.04 1.53 1.04
C ASP A 244 5.77 0.24 1.40
N ALA A 245 5.04 -0.84 1.67
CA ALA A 245 5.60 -2.17 1.91
C ALA A 245 6.33 -2.72 0.67
N LEU A 246 5.73 -2.60 -0.53
CA LEU A 246 6.39 -2.97 -1.79
C LEU A 246 7.66 -2.16 -2.04
N LYS A 247 7.64 -0.86 -1.73
CA LYS A 247 8.84 -0.02 -1.85
C LYS A 247 9.93 -0.48 -0.89
N ARG A 248 9.59 -0.77 0.37
CA ARG A 248 10.55 -1.30 1.36
C ARG A 248 11.10 -2.67 0.95
N ASN A 249 10.25 -3.56 0.47
CA ASN A 249 10.64 -4.86 -0.06
C ASN A 249 11.67 -4.69 -1.17
N LYS A 250 11.36 -3.84 -2.15
CA LYS A 250 12.22 -3.57 -3.29
C LYS A 250 13.58 -3.01 -2.86
N VAL A 251 13.58 -1.99 -1.99
CA VAL A 251 14.82 -1.39 -1.47
C VAL A 251 15.66 -2.43 -0.73
N LEU A 252 15.04 -3.28 0.11
CA LEU A 252 15.74 -4.35 0.81
C LEU A 252 16.43 -5.31 -0.16
N HIS A 253 15.73 -5.75 -1.22
CA HIS A 253 16.31 -6.64 -2.23
C HIS A 253 17.42 -5.94 -3.04
N GLU A 254 17.26 -4.66 -3.38
CA GLU A 254 18.29 -3.87 -4.07
C GLU A 254 19.55 -3.70 -3.20
N GLU A 255 19.40 -3.39 -1.91
CA GLU A 255 20.52 -3.26 -0.96
C GLU A 255 21.25 -4.59 -0.72
N ILE A 256 20.53 -5.72 -0.69
CA ILE A 256 21.14 -7.05 -0.61
C ILE A 256 21.97 -7.30 -1.86
N GLN A 257 21.40 -7.07 -3.06
CA GLN A 257 22.10 -7.30 -4.31
C GLN A 257 23.34 -6.40 -4.45
N GLU A 258 23.24 -5.12 -4.09
CA GLU A 258 24.36 -4.19 -4.14
C GLU A 258 25.52 -4.66 -3.25
N LEU A 259 25.22 -5.22 -2.06
CA LEU A 259 26.25 -5.79 -1.20
C LEU A 259 26.81 -7.11 -1.71
N GLU A 260 26.00 -7.98 -2.31
CA GLU A 260 26.49 -9.21 -2.94
C GLU A 260 27.42 -8.91 -4.12
N ASP A 261 27.05 -7.96 -4.99
CA ASP A 261 27.87 -7.49 -6.10
C ASP A 261 29.18 -6.87 -5.58
N TRP A 262 29.10 -6.05 -4.53
CA TRP A 262 30.29 -5.47 -3.89
C TRP A 262 31.21 -6.54 -3.30
N ILE A 263 30.66 -7.57 -2.63
CA ILE A 263 31.47 -8.68 -2.10
C ILE A 263 32.16 -9.42 -3.25
N MET A 264 31.43 -9.72 -4.33
CA MET A 264 31.98 -10.39 -5.51
C MET A 264 33.12 -9.58 -6.14
N ASP A 265 32.94 -8.26 -6.29
CA ASP A 265 33.98 -7.36 -6.81
C ASP A 265 35.21 -7.38 -5.90
N LYS A 266 35.03 -7.33 -4.58
CA LYS A 266 36.15 -7.39 -3.63
C LYS A 266 36.82 -8.74 -3.55
N GLU A 267 36.09 -9.84 -3.75
CA GLU A 267 36.68 -11.17 -3.89
C GLU A 267 37.53 -11.28 -5.15
N HIS A 268 37.14 -10.62 -6.24
CA HIS A 268 37.89 -10.57 -7.49
C HIS A 268 39.11 -9.63 -7.42
N GLU A 269 38.97 -8.46 -6.80
CA GLU A 269 40.06 -7.52 -6.55
C GLU A 269 41.09 -8.06 -5.53
N ALA A 270 40.65 -8.96 -4.65
CA ALA A 270 41.53 -9.54 -3.65
C ALA A 270 42.73 -10.23 -4.31
N PRO A 271 43.95 -10.01 -3.79
CA PRO A 271 45.14 -10.69 -4.28
C PRO A 271 44.95 -12.20 -4.44
N ALA A 272 45.36 -12.73 -5.60
CA ALA A 272 45.37 -14.16 -5.85
C ALA A 272 46.32 -14.87 -4.88
N ASP A 273 45.92 -16.04 -4.40
CA ASP A 273 46.58 -16.75 -3.29
C ASP A 273 47.78 -17.62 -3.73
N ASP A 274 48.01 -17.70 -5.03
CA ASP A 274 48.85 -18.67 -5.73
C ASP A 274 50.05 -18.04 -6.46
N GLY A 275 50.21 -16.72 -6.41
CA GLY A 275 51.37 -16.04 -6.97
C GLY A 275 52.62 -16.26 -6.11
N PRO A 276 53.72 -16.80 -6.66
CA PRO A 276 54.96 -16.93 -5.90
C PRO A 276 55.50 -15.55 -5.51
N ILE A 277 55.81 -15.38 -4.22
CA ILE A 277 56.38 -14.15 -3.69
C ILE A 277 57.89 -14.31 -3.66
N PHE A 278 58.58 -13.45 -4.40
CA PHE A 278 60.04 -13.50 -4.59
C PHE A 278 60.77 -12.30 -3.98
N TYR A 279 60.08 -11.18 -3.82
CA TYR A 279 60.66 -9.91 -3.38
C TYR A 279 59.89 -9.37 -2.16
N GLN A 280 60.61 -8.68 -1.27
CA GLN A 280 60.01 -8.07 -0.09
C GLN A 280 58.98 -7.00 -0.45
N ASP A 281 59.22 -6.21 -1.50
CA ASP A 281 58.27 -5.19 -1.95
C ASP A 281 56.92 -5.80 -2.29
N GLN A 282 56.88 -7.05 -2.78
CA GLN A 282 55.63 -7.77 -3.01
C GLN A 282 54.92 -8.14 -1.71
N ILE A 283 55.65 -8.51 -0.64
CA ILE A 283 55.05 -8.76 0.70
C ILE A 283 54.38 -7.49 1.21
N ARG A 284 55.10 -6.36 1.11
CA ARG A 284 54.60 -5.06 1.52
C ARG A 284 53.38 -4.64 0.70
N GLU A 285 53.45 -4.76 -0.62
CA GLU A 285 52.32 -4.44 -1.52
C GLU A 285 51.09 -5.29 -1.21
N ARG A 286 51.27 -6.61 -0.98
CA ARG A 286 50.17 -7.50 -0.57
C ARG A 286 49.59 -7.09 0.78
N LEU A 287 50.42 -6.75 1.76
CA LEU A 287 49.97 -6.27 3.05
C LEU A 287 49.13 -4.99 2.93
N GLU A 288 49.63 -4.00 2.18
CA GLU A 288 48.92 -2.74 1.93
C GLU A 288 47.57 -2.98 1.21
N GLN A 289 47.53 -3.88 0.22
CA GLN A 289 46.29 -4.27 -0.47
C GLN A 289 45.27 -4.91 0.48
N TYR A 290 45.69 -5.87 1.32
CA TYR A 290 44.78 -6.50 2.28
C TYR A 290 44.36 -5.59 3.43
N GLN A 291 45.24 -4.70 3.91
CA GLN A 291 44.88 -3.68 4.91
C GLN A 291 43.86 -2.68 4.36
N LYS A 292 43.99 -2.30 3.09
CA LYS A 292 42.99 -1.49 2.40
C LYS A 292 41.63 -2.21 2.36
N LEU A 293 41.60 -3.47 1.92
CA LEU A 293 40.37 -4.28 1.91
C LEU A 293 39.77 -4.43 3.32
N GLN A 294 40.60 -4.64 4.34
CA GLN A 294 40.15 -4.73 5.74
C GLN A 294 39.48 -3.43 6.21
N THR A 295 40.07 -2.29 5.84
CA THR A 295 39.49 -0.97 6.14
C THR A 295 38.13 -0.80 5.44
N GLU A 296 38.03 -1.17 4.17
CA GLU A 296 36.77 -1.11 3.40
C GLU A 296 35.69 -2.03 4.00
N LEU A 297 36.05 -3.25 4.44
CA LEU A 297 35.15 -4.16 5.15
C LEU A 297 34.65 -3.57 6.47
N ASN A 298 35.53 -3.01 7.28
CA ASN A 298 35.17 -2.39 8.56
C ASN A 298 34.18 -1.23 8.38
N LEU A 299 34.29 -0.46 7.29
CA LEU A 299 33.35 0.61 6.96
C LEU A 299 31.95 0.10 6.59
N LYS A 300 31.84 -1.10 6.00
CA LYS A 300 30.55 -1.72 5.61
C LYS A 300 29.97 -2.67 6.64
N GLU A 301 30.69 -3.04 7.70
CA GLU A 301 30.24 -3.99 8.73
C GLU A 301 28.87 -3.63 9.32
N ASN A 302 28.68 -2.36 9.68
CA ASN A 302 27.41 -1.90 10.24
C ASN A 302 26.27 -1.93 9.21
N ILE A 303 26.56 -1.69 7.94
CA ILE A 303 25.58 -1.72 6.85
C ILE A 303 25.07 -3.16 6.69
N VAL A 304 25.98 -4.13 6.59
CA VAL A 304 25.65 -5.56 6.49
C VAL A 304 24.85 -6.02 7.71
N ARG A 305 25.29 -5.67 8.91
CA ARG A 305 24.59 -6.01 10.16
C ARG A 305 23.16 -5.46 10.16
N ASN A 306 22.98 -4.18 9.83
CA ASN A 306 21.67 -3.55 9.84
C ASN A 306 20.74 -4.15 8.77
N LEU A 307 21.27 -4.41 7.57
CA LEU A 307 20.50 -5.01 6.48
C LEU A 307 20.03 -6.42 6.83
N VAL A 308 20.91 -7.24 7.40
CA VAL A 308 20.58 -8.60 7.85
C VAL A 308 19.55 -8.56 8.99
N LEU A 309 19.70 -7.64 9.95
CA LEU A 309 18.71 -7.46 11.02
C LEU A 309 17.35 -7.05 10.45
N GLN A 310 17.32 -6.09 9.54
CA GLN A 310 16.09 -5.61 8.88
C GLN A 310 15.40 -6.74 8.12
N GLY A 311 16.13 -7.48 7.28
CA GLY A 311 15.57 -8.57 6.49
C GLY A 311 15.12 -9.78 7.33
N ARG A 312 15.72 -10.01 8.51
CA ARG A 312 15.34 -11.11 9.42
C ARG A 312 14.22 -10.75 10.40
N GLN A 313 13.69 -9.53 10.40
CA GLN A 313 12.63 -9.13 11.34
C GLN A 313 11.39 -10.02 11.26
N ASP A 314 10.98 -10.38 10.05
CA ASP A 314 9.90 -11.34 9.80
C ASP A 314 10.17 -12.03 8.47
N LEU A 315 10.51 -13.32 8.48
CA LEU A 315 10.74 -14.12 7.27
C LEU A 315 9.56 -15.04 6.92
N THR A 316 8.43 -14.87 7.62
CA THR A 316 7.25 -15.70 7.40
C THR A 316 6.74 -15.51 5.97
N GLY A 317 6.77 -16.57 5.18
CA GLY A 317 6.36 -16.53 3.77
C GLY A 317 7.42 -16.02 2.78
N ALA A 318 8.64 -15.70 3.25
CA ALA A 318 9.71 -15.12 2.43
C ALA A 318 10.96 -16.03 2.30
N PRO A 319 10.84 -17.25 1.72
CA PRO A 319 11.96 -18.19 1.62
C PRO A 319 13.09 -17.70 0.71
N GLU A 320 12.77 -16.96 -0.36
CA GLU A 320 13.74 -16.41 -1.29
C GLU A 320 14.62 -15.36 -0.61
N LEU A 321 14.00 -14.42 0.13
CA LEU A 321 14.72 -13.44 0.93
C LEU A 321 15.60 -14.11 2.00
N ALA A 322 15.09 -15.15 2.67
CA ALA A 322 15.86 -15.90 3.66
C ALA A 322 17.13 -16.51 3.03
N GLN A 323 17.00 -17.12 1.85
CA GLN A 323 18.13 -17.69 1.11
C GLN A 323 19.14 -16.64 0.66
N SER A 324 18.68 -15.49 0.14
CA SER A 324 19.57 -14.38 -0.22
C SER A 324 20.33 -13.84 1.00
N LEU A 325 19.66 -13.67 2.14
CA LEU A 325 20.32 -13.23 3.37
C LEU A 325 21.33 -14.26 3.90
N GLU A 326 21.06 -15.56 3.79
CA GLU A 326 22.01 -16.61 4.13
C GLU A 326 23.25 -16.59 3.23
N THR A 327 23.04 -16.39 1.92
CA THR A 327 24.11 -16.28 0.92
C THR A 327 24.98 -15.07 1.20
N LEU A 328 24.37 -13.89 1.39
CA LEU A 328 25.05 -12.65 1.77
C LEU A 328 25.90 -12.82 3.03
N VAL A 329 25.32 -13.38 4.10
CA VAL A 329 26.04 -13.60 5.38
C VAL A 329 27.21 -14.57 5.20
N SER A 330 27.02 -15.64 4.44
CA SER A 330 28.09 -16.61 4.17
C SER A 330 29.24 -15.98 3.38
N ASN A 331 28.92 -15.25 2.29
CA ASN A 331 29.93 -14.63 1.43
C ASN A 331 30.70 -13.54 2.19
N TRP A 332 29.99 -12.69 2.94
CA TRP A 332 30.60 -11.69 3.80
C TRP A 332 31.57 -12.32 4.81
N SER A 333 31.14 -13.36 5.51
CA SER A 333 31.97 -14.06 6.50
C SER A 333 33.20 -14.70 5.88
N ASN A 334 33.07 -15.28 4.69
CA ASN A 334 34.18 -15.88 3.94
C ASN A 334 35.22 -14.83 3.53
N LEU A 335 34.77 -13.72 2.93
CA LEU A 335 35.65 -12.62 2.54
C LEU A 335 36.36 -12.01 3.76
N GLN A 336 35.61 -11.71 4.83
CA GLN A 336 36.17 -11.16 6.07
C GLN A 336 37.23 -12.08 6.66
N LYS A 337 36.93 -13.38 6.80
CA LYS A 337 37.88 -14.37 7.29
C LYS A 337 39.14 -14.46 6.41
N LYS A 338 38.97 -14.43 5.08
CA LYS A 338 40.10 -14.44 4.13
C LYS A 338 40.99 -13.22 4.35
N VAL A 339 40.41 -12.02 4.40
CA VAL A 339 41.15 -10.77 4.60
C VAL A 339 41.86 -10.77 5.96
N ASP A 340 41.17 -11.07 7.05
CA ASP A 340 41.77 -11.08 8.39
C ASP A 340 42.94 -12.07 8.48
N THR A 341 42.77 -13.27 7.93
CA THR A 341 43.84 -14.28 7.90
C THR A 341 45.05 -13.77 7.10
N LYS A 342 44.83 -13.09 5.97
CA LYS A 342 45.90 -12.58 5.11
C LYS A 342 46.60 -11.36 5.69
N VAL A 343 45.88 -10.44 6.33
CA VAL A 343 46.50 -9.31 7.03
C VAL A 343 47.45 -9.79 8.12
N VAL A 344 47.01 -10.75 8.96
CA VAL A 344 47.88 -11.34 10.00
C VAL A 344 49.09 -12.03 9.36
N PHE A 345 48.85 -12.89 8.37
CA PHE A 345 49.92 -13.63 7.69
C PHE A 345 50.99 -12.70 7.08
N TYR A 346 50.59 -11.68 6.31
CA TYR A 346 51.55 -10.76 5.69
C TYR A 346 52.22 -9.83 6.70
N THR A 347 51.53 -9.47 7.78
CA THR A 347 52.12 -8.71 8.90
C THR A 347 53.22 -9.52 9.58
N ASP A 348 52.95 -10.79 9.88
CA ASP A 348 53.92 -11.69 10.52
C ASP A 348 55.17 -11.89 9.64
N ILE A 349 54.98 -12.13 8.34
CA ILE A 349 56.12 -12.29 7.43
C ILE A 349 56.90 -10.99 7.28
N TYR A 350 56.22 -9.85 7.13
CA TYR A 350 56.86 -8.56 7.01
C TYR A 350 57.69 -8.21 8.24
N THR A 351 57.14 -8.43 9.45
CA THR A 351 57.84 -8.17 10.71
C THR A 351 59.03 -9.09 10.93
N LEU A 352 58.90 -10.38 10.63
CA LEU A 352 60.02 -11.34 10.67
C LEU A 352 61.14 -10.94 9.70
N HIS A 353 60.78 -10.47 8.50
CA HIS A 353 61.76 -10.06 7.51
C HIS A 353 62.53 -8.81 7.92
N GLU A 354 61.82 -7.80 8.45
CA GLU A 354 62.44 -6.57 8.96
C GLU A 354 63.33 -6.85 10.18
N GLU A 355 62.90 -7.72 11.09
CA GLU A 355 63.70 -8.15 12.24
C GLU A 355 64.97 -8.90 11.80
N LEU A 356 64.84 -9.85 10.86
CA LEU A 356 65.98 -10.57 10.30
C LEU A 356 66.99 -9.63 9.65
N LYS A 357 66.52 -8.67 8.87
CA LYS A 357 67.40 -7.65 8.25
C LYS A 357 68.13 -6.82 9.28
N HIS A 358 67.43 -6.39 10.33
CA HIS A 358 68.03 -5.60 11.40
C HIS A 358 69.13 -6.39 12.13
N LEU A 359 68.84 -7.65 12.49
CA LEU A 359 69.79 -8.54 13.15
C LEU A 359 70.99 -8.85 12.22
N LEU A 360 70.75 -9.19 10.97
CA LEU A 360 71.83 -9.43 9.99
C LEU A 360 72.71 -8.19 9.83
N HIS A 361 72.14 -6.98 9.81
CA HIS A 361 72.93 -5.76 9.74
C HIS A 361 73.79 -5.57 10.99
N GLN A 362 73.19 -5.70 12.18
CA GLN A 362 73.91 -5.59 13.45
C GLN A 362 75.06 -6.60 13.57
N GLU A 363 74.79 -7.87 13.25
CA GLU A 363 75.79 -8.93 13.30
C GLU A 363 76.87 -8.75 12.24
N ASN A 364 76.55 -8.26 11.04
CA ASN A 364 77.58 -7.95 10.03
C ASN A 364 78.47 -6.78 10.45
N VAL A 365 77.94 -5.74 11.09
CA VAL A 365 78.75 -4.64 11.64
C VAL A 365 79.69 -5.14 12.74
N TRP A 366 79.21 -6.07 13.58
CA TRP A 366 80.06 -6.73 14.56
C TRP A 366 81.15 -7.58 13.89
N LEU A 367 80.80 -8.38 12.88
CA LEU A 367 81.76 -9.17 12.09
C LEU A 367 82.78 -8.29 11.36
N ASP A 368 82.39 -7.12 10.84
CA ASP A 368 83.31 -6.13 10.25
C ASP A 368 84.33 -5.66 11.30
N THR A 369 83.86 -5.38 12.52
CA THR A 369 84.72 -4.97 13.63
C THR A 369 85.65 -6.09 14.08
N LEU A 370 85.14 -7.32 14.19
CA LEU A 370 85.93 -8.50 14.52
C LEU A 370 87.00 -8.72 13.46
N GLN A 371 86.62 -8.69 12.18
CA GLN A 371 87.52 -8.84 11.04
C GLN A 371 88.65 -7.82 11.11
N ASN A 372 88.33 -6.53 11.29
CA ASN A 372 89.36 -5.50 11.44
C ASN A 372 90.31 -5.80 12.61
N ARG A 373 89.81 -6.22 13.78
CA ARG A 373 90.68 -6.56 14.93
C ARG A 373 91.54 -7.80 14.69
N VAL A 374 91.01 -8.81 14.00
CA VAL A 374 91.74 -10.04 13.65
C VAL A 374 92.83 -9.75 12.62
N PHE A 375 92.60 -8.86 11.65
CA PHE A 375 93.55 -8.58 10.56
C PHE A 375 94.46 -7.36 10.81
N SER A 376 94.11 -6.44 11.72
CA SER A 376 94.98 -5.32 12.10
C SER A 376 96.07 -5.70 13.11
N SER A 377 95.87 -6.78 13.89
CA SER A 377 96.87 -7.32 14.84
C SER A 377 97.99 -8.13 14.16
N SER A 378 98.45 -7.68 12.99
CA SER A 378 99.52 -8.29 12.21
C SER A 378 100.48 -7.20 11.73
N ASN A 379 100.96 -6.38 12.68
CA ASN A 379 101.99 -5.39 12.41
C ASN A 379 103.37 -6.06 12.56
N ASP A 380 104.16 -6.10 11.48
CA ASP A 380 105.47 -6.79 11.37
C ASP A 380 106.60 -6.16 12.23
N GLY A 381 106.26 -5.49 13.33
CA GLY A 381 107.19 -4.85 14.26
C GLY A 381 106.65 -4.66 15.69
N ALA A 382 105.52 -5.26 16.05
CA ALA A 382 104.97 -5.21 17.41
C ALA A 382 105.80 -6.04 18.40
N ASP A 383 105.96 -5.57 19.63
CA ASP A 383 106.64 -6.34 20.68
C ASP A 383 105.69 -7.33 21.37
N ALA A 384 106.25 -8.24 22.18
CA ALA A 384 105.47 -9.32 22.79
C ALA A 384 104.42 -8.82 23.81
N GLU A 385 104.60 -7.62 24.36
CA GLU A 385 103.65 -6.98 25.29
C GLU A 385 102.46 -6.41 24.53
N GLU A 386 102.71 -5.69 23.43
CA GLU A 386 101.69 -5.16 22.51
C GLU A 386 100.82 -6.28 21.91
N ILE A 387 101.45 -7.38 21.46
CA ILE A 387 100.71 -8.55 20.92
C ILE A 387 99.83 -9.20 22.00
N SER A 388 100.32 -9.32 23.24
CA SER A 388 99.54 -9.91 24.33
C SER A 388 98.34 -9.04 24.72
N GLU A 389 98.52 -7.72 24.78
CA GLU A 389 97.42 -6.78 25.07
C GLU A 389 96.36 -6.81 23.94
N GLU A 390 96.80 -6.84 22.68
CA GLU A 390 95.90 -6.98 21.52
C GLU A 390 95.10 -8.29 21.56
N LEU A 391 95.73 -9.42 21.88
CA LEU A 391 95.05 -10.71 22.02
C LEU A 391 94.05 -10.72 23.19
N ASP A 392 94.42 -10.14 24.34
CA ASP A 392 93.51 -9.99 25.48
C ASP A 392 92.30 -9.11 25.13
N THR A 393 92.50 -8.02 24.36
CA THR A 393 91.38 -7.17 23.90
C THR A 393 90.50 -7.88 22.88
N LEU A 394 91.06 -8.71 22.01
CA LEU A 394 90.32 -9.53 21.04
C LEU A 394 89.52 -10.62 21.74
N GLU A 395 90.11 -11.33 22.70
CA GLU A 395 89.45 -12.37 23.47
C GLU A 395 88.28 -11.79 24.29
N ARG A 396 88.49 -10.64 24.95
CA ARG A 396 87.40 -9.92 25.64
C ARG A 396 86.29 -9.53 24.68
N PHE A 397 86.62 -8.99 23.52
CA PHE A 397 85.62 -8.58 22.51
C PHE A 397 84.75 -9.75 22.04
N VAL A 398 85.37 -10.91 21.72
CA VAL A 398 84.65 -12.13 21.33
C VAL A 398 83.80 -12.68 22.49
N LYS A 399 84.34 -12.72 23.71
CA LYS A 399 83.61 -13.22 24.90
C LYS A 399 82.42 -12.35 25.29
N THR A 400 82.49 -11.05 25.04
CA THR A 400 81.39 -10.12 25.34
C THR A 400 80.26 -10.14 24.32
N HIS A 401 80.46 -10.77 23.15
CA HIS A 401 79.42 -10.87 22.13
C HIS A 401 78.35 -11.89 22.50
N SER A 402 77.08 -11.52 22.33
CA SER A 402 75.96 -12.37 22.68
C SER A 402 75.64 -13.35 21.54
N LYS A 403 75.77 -14.66 21.80
CA LYS A 403 75.33 -15.70 20.85
C LYS A 403 73.81 -15.68 20.58
N SER A 404 73.04 -15.02 21.44
CA SER A 404 71.58 -14.94 21.33
C SER A 404 71.11 -14.31 20.02
N SER A 405 71.87 -13.37 19.44
CA SER A 405 71.50 -12.73 18.17
C SER A 405 71.70 -13.66 16.97
N HIS A 406 72.79 -14.43 16.99
CA HIS A 406 73.08 -15.47 15.99
C HIS A 406 71.98 -16.54 15.98
N ASP A 407 71.64 -17.09 17.15
CA ASP A 407 70.60 -18.13 17.28
C ASP A 407 69.23 -17.62 16.78
N LYS A 408 68.91 -16.36 17.09
CA LYS A 408 67.65 -15.72 16.67
C LYS A 408 67.55 -15.51 15.15
N ILE A 409 68.66 -15.22 14.47
CA ILE A 409 68.71 -15.12 13.00
C ILE A 409 68.29 -16.45 12.35
N PHE A 410 68.79 -17.58 12.86
CA PHE A 410 68.44 -18.89 12.32
C PHE A 410 67.02 -19.31 12.69
N GLU A 411 66.56 -19.00 13.90
CA GLU A 411 65.16 -19.24 14.29
C GLU A 411 64.18 -18.49 13.35
N ILE A 412 64.44 -17.21 13.08
CA ILE A 412 63.60 -16.40 12.17
C ILE A 412 63.71 -16.93 10.73
N SER A 413 64.92 -17.33 10.30
CA SER A 413 65.13 -17.95 8.98
C SER A 413 64.28 -19.22 8.81
N ASP A 414 64.27 -20.12 9.79
CA ASP A 414 63.49 -21.36 9.74
C ASP A 414 61.99 -21.08 9.70
N ARG A 415 61.53 -20.10 10.48
CA ARG A 415 60.13 -19.64 10.46
C ARG A 415 59.74 -19.06 9.10
N LEU A 416 60.60 -18.28 8.46
CA LEU A 416 60.36 -17.75 7.12
C LEU A 416 60.38 -18.86 6.05
N GLN A 417 61.27 -19.84 6.17
CA GLN A 417 61.31 -21.01 5.26
C GLN A 417 60.07 -21.91 5.39
N ALA A 418 59.47 -21.99 6.57
CA ALA A 418 58.21 -22.70 6.79
C ALA A 418 57.01 -22.02 6.11
N THR A 419 57.16 -20.77 5.66
CA THR A 419 56.11 -20.07 4.89
C THR A 419 56.14 -20.48 3.41
N LYS A 420 55.04 -20.27 2.70
CA LYS A 420 54.97 -20.46 1.24
C LYS A 420 55.70 -19.35 0.44
N VAL A 421 56.46 -18.48 1.10
CA VAL A 421 57.14 -17.32 0.49
C VAL A 421 58.60 -17.68 0.24
N SER A 422 59.04 -17.57 -1.01
CA SER A 422 60.40 -17.89 -1.41
C SER A 422 61.18 -16.60 -1.60
N LEU A 423 62.10 -16.25 -0.71
CA LEU A 423 62.90 -15.02 -0.80
C LEU A 423 64.38 -15.33 -1.12
N PRO A 424 64.77 -15.55 -2.40
CA PRO A 424 66.13 -15.93 -2.76
C PRO A 424 67.21 -14.97 -2.27
N ALA A 425 66.95 -13.66 -2.34
CA ALA A 425 67.90 -12.65 -1.88
C ALA A 425 68.13 -12.74 -0.36
N THR A 426 67.07 -12.93 0.42
CA THR A 426 67.16 -13.10 1.88
C THR A 426 67.87 -14.39 2.26
N ASN A 427 67.55 -15.49 1.57
CA ASN A 427 68.25 -16.77 1.76
C ASN A 427 69.75 -16.66 1.41
N SER A 428 70.09 -15.91 0.36
CA SER A 428 71.49 -15.63 0.02
C SER A 428 72.20 -14.84 1.12
N LEU A 429 71.56 -13.80 1.69
CA LEU A 429 72.13 -13.00 2.77
C LEU A 429 72.36 -13.83 4.05
N ILE A 430 71.41 -14.69 4.42
CA ILE A 430 71.55 -15.60 5.55
C ILE A 430 72.73 -16.56 5.31
N ASN A 431 72.84 -17.14 4.12
CA ASN A 431 73.92 -18.05 3.79
C ASN A 431 75.30 -17.36 3.79
N GLN A 432 75.39 -16.14 3.25
CA GLN A 432 76.60 -15.33 3.30
C GLN A 432 77.01 -15.01 4.73
N PHE A 433 76.04 -14.60 5.57
CA PHE A 433 76.27 -14.37 6.99
C PHE A 433 76.77 -15.64 7.70
N ARG A 434 76.13 -16.79 7.48
CA ARG A 434 76.53 -18.08 8.08
C ARG A 434 77.97 -18.42 7.77
N ILE A 435 78.35 -18.40 6.49
CA ILE A 435 79.71 -18.74 6.06
C ILE A 435 80.72 -17.77 6.69
N ARG A 436 80.42 -16.46 6.65
CA ARG A 436 81.30 -15.43 7.18
C ARG A 436 81.48 -15.54 8.68
N TRP A 437 80.41 -15.82 9.41
CA TRP A 437 80.43 -16.04 10.84
C TRP A 437 81.31 -17.23 11.20
N GLU A 438 81.10 -18.39 10.58
CA GLU A 438 81.89 -19.61 10.82
C GLU A 438 83.39 -19.36 10.59
N GLN A 439 83.74 -18.70 9.48
CA GLN A 439 85.14 -18.40 9.14
C GLN A 439 85.81 -17.43 10.13
N LEU A 440 85.20 -16.26 10.37
CA LEU A 440 85.80 -15.24 11.23
C LEU A 440 85.82 -15.65 12.70
N HIS A 441 84.81 -16.42 13.14
CA HIS A 441 84.80 -17.00 14.47
C HIS A 441 85.95 -18.00 14.60
N ASP A 442 86.12 -18.95 13.68
CA ASP A 442 87.24 -19.90 13.72
C ASP A 442 88.61 -19.21 13.66
N ASP A 443 88.78 -18.18 12.84
CA ASP A 443 90.03 -17.45 12.72
C ASP A 443 90.36 -16.63 13.98
N ALA A 444 89.35 -16.02 14.62
CA ALA A 444 89.54 -15.33 15.90
C ALA A 444 89.97 -16.30 17.01
N TYR A 445 89.35 -17.49 17.09
CA TYR A 445 89.70 -18.52 18.09
C TYR A 445 91.03 -19.24 17.82
N LYS A 446 91.53 -19.25 16.58
CA LYS A 446 92.88 -19.73 16.27
C LYS A 446 93.95 -18.70 16.60
N LYS A 447 93.59 -17.41 16.58
CA LYS A 447 94.52 -16.29 16.80
C LYS A 447 94.71 -15.99 18.29
N ILE A 448 93.65 -16.11 19.09
CA ILE A 448 93.69 -16.18 20.57
C ILE A 448 94.31 -17.51 20.97
#